data_AF-A0A401SQI6-F1
#
_entry.id   AF-A0A401SQI6-F1
#
_cell.length_a   1.000
_cell.length_b   1.000
_cell.length_c   1.000
_cell.angle_alpha   90.00
_cell.angle_beta   90.00
_cell.angle_gamma   90.00
#
_symmetry.space_group_name_H-M   'P 1'
#
loop_
_entity.id
_entity.type
_entity.pdbx_description
1 polymer ?
#
loop_
_entity_poly.entity_id
_entity_poly.type
_entity_poly.pdbx_seq_one_letter_code
_entity_poly.pdbx_strand_id
1 'polypeptide(L)'
;MRVRVSGSANMEGSGSCSVQESVKELFLDECYTDFLKDDFDVKTYTAQSIHQAVIVEQLAKLAQGISQLDKELHIQVVARHENLLAQATGIESLEGVLQMMQTRIAALQSTVDRIRGKIVDPYNKIVARTAQLARLQVCYFNVHLYISNPH
;
A
#
# COMPACT_ATOMS: atom_id res chain seq x y z
N MET A 1 33.35 -43.10 57.48
CA MET A 1 34.59 -42.58 56.84
C MET A 1 35.19 -41.54 57.78
N ARG A 2 36.37 -41.83 58.34
CA ARG A 2 36.96 -41.14 59.51
C ARG A 2 37.77 -39.94 59.03
N VAL A 3 37.38 -38.73 59.46
CA VAL A 3 38.09 -37.48 59.17
C VAL A 3 39.41 -37.49 59.96
N ARG A 4 40.53 -37.33 59.25
CA ARG A 4 41.86 -37.18 59.85
C ARG A 4 42.25 -35.71 59.71
N VAL A 5 42.30 -35.01 60.84
CA VAL A 5 42.83 -33.65 60.93
C VAL A 5 44.35 -33.76 60.94
N SER A 6 45.00 -33.12 59.97
CA SER A 6 46.45 -32.95 59.91
C SER A 6 46.74 -31.47 60.10
N GLY A 7 47.02 -31.09 61.35
CA GLY A 7 47.55 -29.77 61.66
C GLY A 7 49.07 -29.79 61.59
N SER A 8 49.65 -28.90 60.79
CA SER A 8 50.83 -28.09 61.13
C SER A 8 51.36 -27.39 59.87
N ALA A 9 51.26 -26.06 59.84
CA ALA A 9 52.28 -25.21 59.23
C ALA A 9 52.13 -23.80 59.80
N ASN A 10 53.16 -23.43 60.55
CA ASN A 10 53.46 -22.10 61.03
C ASN A 10 53.70 -21.16 59.82
N MET A 11 53.03 -20.01 59.75
CA MET A 11 53.57 -18.85 59.02
C MET A 11 52.95 -17.56 59.56
N GLU A 12 53.79 -16.80 60.24
CA GLU A 12 53.52 -15.45 60.72
C GLU A 12 53.38 -14.46 59.54
N GLY A 13 52.44 -13.53 59.69
CA GLY A 13 52.43 -12.16 59.15
C GLY A 13 52.91 -11.91 57.72
N SER A 14 51.98 -11.77 56.76
CA SER A 14 52.13 -10.90 55.57
C SER A 14 50.82 -10.65 54.78
N GLY A 15 49.64 -11.02 55.29
CA GLY A 15 48.37 -10.92 54.56
C GLY A 15 47.68 -9.55 54.55
N SER A 16 48.21 -8.52 55.23
CA SER A 16 47.51 -7.23 55.37
C SER A 16 47.73 -6.26 54.20
N CYS A 17 48.82 -6.40 53.43
CA CYS A 17 49.21 -5.37 52.47
C CYS A 17 48.50 -5.49 51.10
N SER A 18 48.24 -6.70 50.61
CA SER A 18 47.56 -6.90 49.32
C SER A 18 46.05 -6.59 49.38
N VAL A 19 45.41 -6.86 50.52
CA VAL A 19 43.98 -6.63 50.73
C VAL A 19 43.67 -5.13 50.71
N GLN A 20 44.57 -4.28 51.24
CA GLN A 20 44.36 -2.83 51.23
C GLN A 20 44.48 -2.20 49.84
N GLU A 21 45.26 -2.78 48.93
CA GLU A 21 45.38 -2.33 47.54
C GLU A 21 44.08 -2.64 46.76
N SER A 22 43.54 -3.84 46.91
CA SER A 22 42.30 -4.28 46.26
C SER A 22 41.06 -3.52 46.74
N VAL A 23 41.03 -3.17 48.03
CA VAL A 23 39.95 -2.39 48.62
C VAL A 23 39.99 -0.93 48.14
N LYS A 24 41.19 -0.37 47.89
CA LYS A 24 41.33 0.95 47.28
C LYS A 24 40.87 1.01 45.82
N GLU A 25 41.06 -0.06 45.05
CA GLU A 25 40.52 -0.17 43.67
C GLU A 25 38.99 -0.19 43.63
N LEU A 26 38.34 -0.85 44.60
CA LEU A 26 36.87 -0.82 44.73
C LEU A 26 36.33 0.59 45.01
N PHE A 27 37.08 1.41 45.75
CA PHE A 27 36.69 2.79 46.05
C PHE A 27 36.92 3.78 44.90
N LEU A 28 37.59 3.37 43.82
CA LEU A 28 37.79 4.18 42.62
C LEU A 28 36.64 4.06 41.62
N ASP A 29 35.79 3.05 41.77
CA ASP A 29 34.67 2.83 40.88
C ASP A 29 33.50 3.74 41.27
N GLU A 30 33.04 4.54 40.30
CA GLU A 30 31.95 5.51 40.47
C GLU A 30 30.67 4.86 41.01
N CYS A 31 30.46 3.56 40.75
CA CYS A 31 29.27 2.83 41.21
C CYS A 31 29.20 2.65 42.74
N TYR A 32 30.33 2.79 43.46
CA TYR A 32 30.35 2.70 44.93
C TYR A 32 30.31 4.05 45.63
N THR A 33 30.40 5.16 44.89
CA THR A 33 30.48 6.52 45.46
C THR A 33 29.24 6.91 46.27
N ASP A 34 28.06 6.41 45.89
CA ASP A 34 26.81 6.64 46.63
C ASP A 34 26.78 5.91 47.97
N PHE A 35 27.40 4.72 48.05
CA PHE A 35 27.47 3.92 49.29
C PHE A 35 28.49 4.45 50.31
N LEU A 36 29.38 5.36 49.88
CA LEU A 36 30.46 5.95 50.68
C LEU A 36 30.08 7.30 51.32
N LYS A 37 28.88 7.81 51.03
CA LYS A 37 28.37 9.06 51.64
C LYS A 37 27.98 8.80 53.10
N ASP A 38 28.37 9.70 54.00
CA ASP A 38 28.06 9.59 55.44
C ASP A 38 26.54 9.55 55.72
N ASP A 39 25.72 10.14 54.85
CA ASP A 39 24.26 10.17 54.92
C ASP A 39 23.57 9.08 54.07
N PHE A 40 24.28 8.01 53.68
CA PHE A 40 23.72 6.98 52.82
C PHE A 40 22.50 6.29 53.46
N ASP A 41 21.34 6.43 52.80
CA ASP A 41 20.11 5.76 53.19
C ASP A 41 19.74 4.66 52.18
N VAL A 42 19.80 3.42 52.64
CA VAL A 42 19.45 2.22 51.86
C VAL A 42 18.01 2.31 51.34
N LYS A 43 17.08 2.92 52.08
CA LYS A 43 15.67 2.95 51.67
C LYS A 43 15.45 3.87 50.48
N THR A 44 16.03 5.07 50.50
CA THR A 44 15.99 6.00 49.37
C THR A 44 16.76 5.45 48.16
N TYR A 45 17.96 4.88 48.37
CA TYR A 45 18.74 4.30 47.27
C TYR A 45 18.02 3.12 46.59
N THR A 46 17.42 2.21 47.38
CA THR A 46 16.64 1.09 46.83
C THR A 46 15.38 1.55 46.13
N ALA A 47 14.65 2.52 46.69
CA ALA A 47 13.48 3.11 46.03
C ALA A 47 13.85 3.77 44.69
N GLN A 48 14.96 4.52 44.66
CA GLN A 48 15.44 5.18 43.44
C GLN A 48 15.93 4.16 42.40
N SER A 49 16.63 3.11 42.81
CA SER A 49 17.06 2.02 41.93
C SER A 49 15.87 1.27 41.33
N ILE A 50 14.81 1.01 42.13
CA ILE A 50 13.56 0.42 41.64
C ILE A 50 12.90 1.34 40.61
N HIS A 51 12.79 2.64 40.90
CA HIS A 51 12.26 3.61 39.95
C HIS A 51 13.05 3.66 38.63
N GLN A 52 14.39 3.64 38.72
CA GLN A 52 15.26 3.61 37.54
C GLN A 52 15.06 2.34 36.72
N ALA A 53 14.95 1.18 37.37
CA ALA A 53 14.65 -0.09 36.70
C ALA A 53 13.31 -0.05 35.97
N VAL A 54 12.28 0.55 36.58
CA VAL A 54 10.97 0.77 35.92
C VAL A 54 11.11 1.69 34.70
N ILE A 55 11.90 2.77 34.78
CA ILE A 55 12.13 3.67 33.63
C ILE A 55 12.80 2.92 32.47
N VAL A 56 13.82 2.11 32.75
CA VAL A 56 14.49 1.29 31.73
C VAL A 56 13.52 0.30 31.09
N GLU A 57 12.64 -0.33 31.88
CA GLU A 57 11.60 -1.22 31.36
C GLU A 57 10.63 -0.48 30.43
N GLN A 58 10.20 0.74 30.79
CA GLN A 58 9.31 1.53 29.94
C GLN A 58 9.99 1.99 28.65
N LEU A 59 11.28 2.36 28.69
CA LEU A 59 12.06 2.66 27.50
C LEU A 59 12.20 1.43 26.58
N ALA A 60 12.42 0.25 27.16
CA ALA A 60 12.47 -0.99 26.40
C ALA A 60 11.13 -1.29 25.71
N LYS A 61 10.01 -1.11 26.41
CA LYS A 61 8.65 -1.25 25.83
C LYS A 61 8.40 -0.25 24.72
N LEU A 62 8.82 1.01 24.88
CA LEU A 62 8.68 2.03 23.85
C LEU A 62 9.51 1.69 22.62
N ALA A 63 10.78 1.29 22.79
CA ALA A 63 11.65 0.86 21.70
C ALA A 63 11.06 -0.36 20.95
N GLN A 64 10.49 -1.30 21.70
CA GLN A 64 9.76 -2.43 21.14
C GLN A 64 8.53 -1.97 20.34
N GLY A 65 7.75 -1.04 20.88
CA GLY A 65 6.59 -0.46 20.21
C GLY A 65 6.96 0.26 18.91
N ILE A 66 8.03 1.07 18.92
CA ILE A 66 8.57 1.73 17.72
C ILE A 66 8.96 0.69 16.68
N SER A 67 9.67 -0.36 17.09
CA SER A 67 10.10 -1.44 16.18
C SER A 67 8.92 -2.22 15.59
N GLN A 68 7.82 -2.37 16.32
CA GLN A 68 6.60 -2.98 15.80
C GLN A 68 5.89 -2.05 14.81
N LEU A 69 5.79 -0.76 15.14
CA LEU A 69 5.18 0.23 14.28
C LEU A 69 5.94 0.35 12.94
N ASP A 70 7.26 0.32 12.99
CA ASP A 70 8.13 0.34 11.81
C ASP A 70 7.89 -0.86 10.88
N LYS A 71 7.80 -2.07 11.45
CA LYS A 71 7.47 -3.29 10.69
C LYS A 71 6.09 -3.19 10.04
N GLU A 72 5.10 -2.75 10.80
CA GLU A 72 3.72 -2.65 10.31
C GLU A 72 3.61 -1.58 9.21
N LEU A 73 4.27 -0.44 9.40
CA LEU A 73 4.35 0.61 8.40
C LEU A 73 5.02 0.09 7.13
N HIS A 74 6.11 -0.67 7.25
CA HIS A 74 6.79 -1.26 6.10
C HIS A 74 5.86 -2.22 5.33
N ILE A 75 5.14 -3.11 6.03
CA ILE A 75 4.17 -4.02 5.42
C ILE A 75 3.06 -3.26 4.70
N GLN A 76 2.46 -2.25 5.35
CA GLN A 76 1.39 -1.47 4.75
C GLN A 76 1.85 -0.65 3.55
N VAL A 77 3.04 -0.04 3.63
CA VAL A 77 3.63 0.70 2.51
C VAL A 77 3.87 -0.23 1.34
N VAL A 78 4.52 -1.37 1.55
CA VAL A 78 4.79 -2.35 0.47
C VAL A 78 3.49 -2.88 -0.12
N ALA A 79 2.54 -3.31 0.72
CA ALA A 79 1.25 -3.82 0.27
C ALA A 79 0.48 -2.78 -0.56
N ARG A 80 0.52 -1.50 -0.16
CA ARG A 80 -0.13 -0.43 -0.90
C ARG A 80 0.51 -0.17 -2.26
N HIS A 81 1.84 -0.28 -2.37
CA HIS A 81 2.54 -0.12 -3.65
C HIS A 81 2.21 -1.27 -4.61
N GLU A 82 2.26 -2.52 -4.13
CA GLU A 82 1.88 -3.69 -4.94
C GLU A 82 0.41 -3.60 -5.38
N ASN A 83 -0.47 -3.17 -4.47
CA ASN A 83 -1.88 -2.97 -4.82
C ASN A 83 -2.06 -1.86 -5.87
N LEU A 84 -1.36 -0.73 -5.73
CA LEU A 84 -1.43 0.36 -6.71
C LEU A 84 -0.85 -0.05 -8.07
N LEU A 85 0.21 -0.86 -8.11
CA LEU A 85 0.76 -1.45 -9.34
C LEU A 85 -0.22 -2.44 -9.98
N ALA A 86 -0.83 -3.31 -9.20
CA ALA A 86 -1.86 -4.23 -9.67
C ALA A 86 -3.09 -3.48 -10.23
N GLN A 87 -3.48 -2.38 -9.59
CA GLN A 87 -4.53 -1.50 -10.12
C GLN A 87 -4.12 -0.82 -11.43
N ALA A 88 -2.91 -0.26 -11.49
CA ALA A 88 -2.41 0.41 -12.69
C ALA A 88 -2.32 -0.54 -13.89
N THR A 89 -1.78 -1.74 -13.70
CA THR A 89 -1.74 -2.80 -14.73
C THR A 89 -3.14 -3.27 -15.13
N GLY A 90 -4.07 -3.33 -14.18
CA GLY A 90 -5.49 -3.60 -14.46
C GLY A 90 -6.15 -2.51 -15.32
N ILE A 91 -5.86 -1.24 -15.05
CA ILE A 91 -6.35 -0.10 -15.83
C ILE A 91 -5.78 -0.14 -17.25
N GLU A 92 -4.49 -0.39 -17.43
CA GLU A 92 -3.85 -0.51 -18.75
C GLU A 92 -4.49 -1.64 -19.59
N SER A 93 -4.79 -2.78 -18.98
CA SER A 93 -5.53 -3.87 -19.64
C SER A 93 -6.92 -3.43 -20.10
N LEU A 94 -7.64 -2.68 -19.25
CA LEU A 94 -8.96 -2.15 -19.58
C LEU A 94 -8.90 -1.11 -20.72
N GLU A 95 -7.88 -0.26 -20.75
CA GLU A 95 -7.62 0.67 -21.86
C GLU A 95 -7.45 -0.08 -23.18
N GLY A 96 -6.72 -1.19 -23.19
CA GLY A 96 -6.58 -2.07 -24.35
C GLY A 96 -7.93 -2.62 -24.84
N VAL A 97 -8.80 -3.05 -23.92
CA VAL A 97 -10.16 -3.51 -24.26
C VAL A 97 -11.02 -2.37 -24.82
N LEU A 98 -10.96 -1.18 -24.22
CA LEU A 98 -11.69 0.00 -24.71
C LEU A 98 -11.23 0.40 -26.11
N GLN A 99 -9.94 0.37 -26.39
CA GLN A 99 -9.39 0.65 -27.72
C GLN A 99 -9.89 -0.37 -28.75
N MET A 100 -9.98 -1.64 -28.37
CA MET A 100 -10.55 -2.68 -29.21
C MET A 100 -12.04 -2.46 -29.48
N MET A 101 -12.82 -2.06 -28.47
CA MET A 101 -14.22 -1.69 -28.63
C MET A 101 -14.39 -0.50 -29.57
N GLN A 102 -13.59 0.55 -29.41
CA GLN A 102 -13.60 1.72 -30.27
C GLN A 102 -13.37 1.35 -31.75
N THR A 103 -12.38 0.48 -31.99
CA THR A 103 -12.09 -0.01 -33.35
C THR A 103 -13.27 -0.78 -33.95
N ARG A 104 -13.94 -1.63 -33.16
CA ARG A 104 -15.11 -2.38 -33.59
C ARG A 104 -16.31 -1.48 -33.87
N ILE A 105 -16.55 -0.47 -33.02
CA ILE A 105 -17.60 0.53 -33.21
C ILE A 105 -17.37 1.29 -34.52
N ALA A 106 -16.14 1.72 -34.79
CA ALA A 106 -15.80 2.39 -36.05
C ALA A 106 -16.06 1.48 -37.28
N ALA A 107 -15.72 0.19 -37.20
CA ALA A 107 -16.01 -0.76 -38.27
C ALA A 107 -17.52 -0.98 -38.48
N LEU A 108 -18.31 -1.00 -37.40
CA LEU A 108 -19.77 -1.09 -37.48
C LEU A 108 -20.37 0.18 -38.09
N GLN A 109 -19.92 1.36 -37.68
CA GLN A 109 -20.34 2.64 -38.26
C GLN A 109 -20.07 2.68 -39.78
N SER A 110 -18.87 2.29 -40.21
CA SER A 110 -18.52 2.19 -41.62
C SER A 110 -19.45 1.22 -42.38
N THR A 111 -19.81 0.10 -41.75
CA THR A 111 -20.74 -0.88 -42.35
C THR A 111 -22.14 -0.30 -42.49
N VAL A 112 -22.64 0.41 -41.48
CA VAL A 112 -23.94 1.09 -41.51
C VAL A 112 -23.96 2.17 -42.60
N ASP A 113 -22.91 2.98 -42.72
CA ASP A 113 -22.82 4.01 -43.76
C ASP A 113 -22.83 3.39 -45.17
N ARG A 114 -22.13 2.26 -45.34
CA ARG A 114 -22.15 1.51 -46.60
C ARG A 114 -23.55 0.95 -46.92
N ILE A 115 -24.27 0.46 -45.91
CA ILE A 115 -25.65 -0.02 -46.06
C ILE A 115 -26.57 1.15 -46.45
N ARG A 116 -26.42 2.31 -45.79
CA ARG A 116 -27.18 3.51 -46.14
C ARG A 116 -26.99 3.88 -47.62
N GLY A 117 -25.75 3.97 -48.09
CA GLY A 117 -25.46 4.29 -49.49
C GLY A 117 -25.97 3.23 -50.48
N LYS A 118 -25.97 1.95 -50.10
CA LYS A 118 -26.42 0.85 -50.98
C LYS A 118 -27.92 0.56 -50.94
N ILE A 119 -28.64 1.02 -49.92
CA ILE A 119 -30.06 0.69 -49.74
C ILE A 119 -30.93 1.93 -49.68
N VAL A 120 -30.62 2.88 -48.78
CA VAL A 120 -31.46 4.06 -48.55
C VAL A 120 -31.44 4.99 -49.76
N ASP A 121 -30.28 5.23 -50.35
CA ASP A 121 -30.19 6.15 -51.50
C ASP A 121 -30.91 5.60 -52.75
N PRO A 122 -30.75 4.32 -53.15
CA PRO A 122 -31.53 3.74 -54.23
C PRO A 122 -33.04 3.72 -53.95
N TYR A 123 -33.44 3.43 -52.72
CA TYR A 123 -34.85 3.47 -52.32
C TYR A 123 -35.44 4.86 -52.55
N ASN A 124 -34.77 5.91 -52.08
CA ASN A 124 -35.22 7.29 -52.26
C ASN A 124 -35.31 7.67 -53.75
N LYS A 125 -34.37 7.22 -54.58
CA LYS A 125 -34.41 7.41 -56.04
C LYS A 125 -35.62 6.73 -56.68
N ILE A 126 -35.97 5.51 -56.24
CA ILE A 126 -37.14 4.78 -56.74
C ILE A 126 -38.41 5.52 -56.35
N VAL A 127 -38.57 5.92 -55.08
CA VAL A 127 -39.73 6.68 -54.60
C VAL A 127 -39.92 7.97 -55.42
N ALA A 128 -38.85 8.72 -55.65
CA ALA A 128 -38.90 9.94 -56.47
C ALA A 128 -39.35 9.64 -57.91
N ARG A 129 -38.82 8.59 -58.54
CA ARG A 129 -39.21 8.18 -59.90
C ARG A 129 -40.65 7.69 -59.97
N THR A 130 -41.13 6.93 -58.99
CA THR A 130 -42.52 6.47 -58.91
C THR A 130 -43.48 7.65 -58.77
N ALA A 131 -43.13 8.66 -57.96
CA ALA A 131 -43.91 9.89 -57.86
C ALA A 131 -43.95 10.66 -59.19
N GLN A 132 -42.84 10.73 -59.92
CA GLN A 132 -42.80 11.32 -61.26
C GLN A 132 -43.71 10.56 -62.24
N LEU A 133 -43.65 9.24 -62.24
CA LEU A 133 -44.49 8.40 -63.10
C LEU A 133 -45.98 8.58 -62.81
N ALA A 134 -46.36 8.64 -61.53
CA ALA A 134 -47.74 8.90 -61.12
C ALA A 134 -48.24 10.26 -61.63
N ARG A 135 -47.40 11.31 -61.53
CA ARG A 135 -47.74 12.65 -62.06
C ARG A 135 -47.92 12.63 -63.58
N LEU A 136 -47.07 11.91 -64.31
CA LEU A 136 -47.20 11.75 -65.76
C LEU A 136 -48.48 10.99 -66.14
N GLN A 137 -48.82 9.94 -65.40
CA GLN A 137 -50.06 9.19 -65.62
C GLN A 137 -51.30 10.08 -65.45
N VAL A 138 -51.30 10.93 -64.42
CA VAL A 138 -52.37 11.92 -64.21
C VAL A 138 -52.43 12.92 -65.36
N CYS A 139 -51.29 13.43 -65.82
CA CYS A 139 -51.24 14.34 -66.97
C CYS A 139 -51.80 13.68 -68.25
N TYR A 140 -51.37 12.46 -68.55
CA TYR A 140 -51.88 11.70 -69.69
C TYR A 140 -53.39 11.50 -69.61
N PHE A 141 -53.92 11.11 -68.45
CA PHE A 141 -55.35 10.93 -68.26
C PHE A 141 -56.13 12.23 -68.50
N ASN A 142 -55.65 13.36 -67.97
CA ASN A 142 -56.29 14.66 -68.17
C ASN A 142 -56.28 15.10 -69.64
N VAL A 143 -55.15 14.93 -70.35
CA VAL A 143 -55.04 15.24 -71.79
C VAL A 143 -55.98 14.35 -72.61
N HIS A 144 -56.02 13.05 -72.31
CA HIS A 144 -56.93 12.13 -72.98
C HIS A 144 -58.40 12.50 -72.75
N LEU A 145 -58.78 12.86 -71.51
CA LEU A 145 -60.13 13.36 -71.20
C LEU A 145 -60.50 14.61 -72.01
N TYR A 146 -59.56 15.54 -72.15
CA TYR A 146 -59.75 16.77 -72.93
C TYR A 146 -59.95 16.48 -74.43
N ILE A 147 -59.20 15.52 -74.99
CA ILE A 147 -59.35 15.12 -76.41
C ILE A 147 -60.66 14.34 -76.64
N SER A 148 -61.08 13.49 -75.69
CA SER A 148 -62.32 12.71 -75.80
C SER A 148 -63.60 13.52 -75.59
N ASN A 149 -63.54 14.68 -74.92
CA ASN A 149 -64.65 15.63 -74.78
C ASN A 149 -64.20 17.03 -75.23
N PRO A 150 -64.09 17.27 -76.55
CA PRO A 150 -63.91 18.61 -77.05
C PRO A 150 -65.24 19.37 -76.83
N HIS A 151 -65.18 20.47 -76.09
CA HIS A 151 -66.28 21.43 -75.99
C HIS A 151 -66.69 21.96 -77.36
#